data_AF-A0A2G9MHV2-F1
#
_entry.id   AF-A0A2G9MHV2-F1
#
_cell.length_a   1.000
_cell.length_b   1.000
_cell.length_c   1.000
_cell.angle_alpha   90.00
_cell.angle_beta   90.00
_cell.angle_gamma   90.00
#
_symmetry.space_group_name_H-M   'P 1'
#
loop_
_entity.id
_entity.type
_entity.pdbx_description
1 polymer ?
#
loop_
_entity_poly.entity_id
_entity_poly.type
_entity_poly.pdbx_seq_one_letter_code
_entity_poly.pdbx_strand_id
1 'polypeptide(L)'
;MLKKSQITVFIILGVVIFAVIGLLFYIKNYSQSKEFTEEKSQIEDLFTTQGKYSGYMQACLDLASKQAIALLGMQGGVIYDYQAKGTKPYLGPRKYDYGQYVLPFKYDDYYDLFPDSSTAIFNVSYGIYAPDLSLNLDGHPNVPEYPYGYTKLISDPTQIDSTYSNVFGNIINDPFPPLCDYYGQNNPKQSGAVYSCETYDSRREKDNDNIQEYLELYIAKSFEECVALEELPEFSESDLESGNITIKVTMAPTSISVKADYPIVASANGGVISLQTFHTSVSVRLQQIHELSARLIDNDINNIFFNIIRDANELVDCKELGKQTEVVRCLKEGMSIVKYRDVCQSLNLCKKYGQYDDIVLIKDEKSLINGKPFIFVFAVQNRYPALDMIYNNPDPSFYPDYDIVVNVGDTITIDPYGYDPDEDYHSGNDYMDYRYIYALWKEDYDENYGSKTIGEAADRFTTSAEYTATSRSATYITSASDEGLHTLQVQVCDNEGFCDFQNVNIYVKS
;
A
#
# COMPACT_ATOMS: atom_id res chain seq x y z
N MET A 1 -45.39 42.64 83.08
CA MET A 1 -45.96 41.58 82.22
C MET A 1 -46.28 42.21 80.86
N LEU A 2 -45.46 41.98 79.81
CA LEU A 2 -45.77 42.30 78.40
C LEU A 2 -44.49 42.04 77.55
N LYS A 3 -44.04 40.79 77.42
CA LYS A 3 -42.97 40.42 76.44
C LYS A 3 -43.09 39.01 75.82
N LYS A 4 -44.02 38.14 76.28
CA LYS A 4 -44.17 36.77 75.74
C LYS A 4 -45.06 36.64 74.50
N SER A 5 -46.00 37.59 74.27
CA SER A 5 -46.90 37.55 73.10
C SER A 5 -46.21 37.98 71.78
N GLN A 6 -45.19 38.82 71.86
CA GLN A 6 -44.45 39.28 70.67
C GLN A 6 -43.59 38.17 70.05
N ILE A 7 -43.04 37.26 70.86
CA ILE A 7 -42.17 36.17 70.39
C ILE A 7 -42.95 35.19 69.48
N THR A 8 -44.19 34.86 69.84
CA THR A 8 -45.03 33.93 69.06
C THR A 8 -45.35 34.50 67.67
N VAL A 9 -45.56 35.82 67.56
CA VAL A 9 -45.80 36.50 66.27
C VAL A 9 -44.57 36.42 65.36
N PHE A 10 -43.37 36.60 65.91
CA PHE A 10 -42.13 36.47 65.13
C PHE A 10 -41.87 35.04 64.67
N ILE A 11 -42.23 34.02 65.48
CA ILE A 11 -42.11 32.61 65.09
C ILE A 11 -43.07 32.29 63.93
N ILE A 12 -44.34 32.68 64.03
CA ILE A 12 -45.33 32.45 62.95
C ILE A 12 -44.90 33.19 61.68
N LEU A 13 -44.47 34.44 61.79
CA LEU A 13 -43.98 35.22 60.65
C LEU A 13 -42.76 34.56 60.00
N GLY A 14 -41.81 34.07 60.80
CA GLY A 14 -40.64 33.34 60.32
C GLY A 14 -41.00 32.08 59.53
N VAL A 15 -41.95 31.27 60.04
CA VAL A 15 -42.44 30.08 59.34
C VAL A 15 -43.14 30.42 58.04
N VAL A 16 -43.96 31.48 58.02
CA VAL A 16 -44.64 31.94 56.78
C VAL A 16 -43.63 32.41 55.74
N ILE A 17 -42.61 33.18 56.14
CA ILE A 17 -41.54 33.63 55.23
C ILE A 17 -40.76 32.42 54.67
N PHE A 18 -40.40 31.45 55.52
CA PHE A 18 -39.74 30.23 55.07
C PHE A 18 -40.60 29.41 54.09
N ALA A 19 -41.91 29.30 54.35
CA ALA A 19 -42.83 28.59 53.47
C ALA A 19 -42.96 29.29 52.10
N VAL A 20 -43.02 30.63 52.07
CA VAL A 20 -43.08 31.40 50.82
C VAL A 20 -41.77 31.27 50.03
N ILE A 21 -40.61 31.38 50.69
CA ILE A 21 -39.31 31.20 50.04
C ILE A 21 -39.19 29.77 49.48
N GLY A 22 -39.55 28.76 50.28
CA GLY A 22 -39.55 27.35 49.86
C GLY A 22 -40.46 27.10 48.66
N LEU A 23 -41.67 27.69 48.66
CA LEU A 23 -42.60 27.59 47.54
C LEU A 23 -42.06 28.28 46.28
N LEU A 24 -41.44 29.45 46.40
CA LEU A 24 -40.84 30.15 45.26
C LEU A 24 -39.67 29.36 44.66
N PHE A 25 -38.81 28.76 45.49
CA PHE A 25 -37.76 27.86 45.01
C PHE A 25 -38.33 26.61 44.33
N TYR A 26 -39.38 26.02 44.89
CA TYR A 26 -40.05 24.87 44.29
C TYR A 26 -40.67 25.22 42.93
N ILE A 27 -41.40 26.33 42.82
CA ILE A 27 -42.00 26.79 41.56
C ILE A 27 -40.93 27.10 40.53
N LYS A 28 -39.84 27.78 40.92
CA LYS A 28 -38.73 28.09 40.01
C LYS A 28 -38.09 26.80 39.46
N ASN A 29 -37.75 25.85 40.33
CA ASN A 29 -37.14 24.59 39.92
C ASN A 29 -38.10 23.73 39.09
N TYR A 30 -39.39 23.74 39.42
CA TYR A 30 -40.42 23.02 38.67
C TYR A 30 -40.66 23.63 37.27
N SER A 31 -40.73 24.96 37.17
CA SER A 31 -40.89 25.66 35.89
C SER A 31 -39.68 25.43 34.97
N GLN A 32 -38.46 25.54 35.51
CA GLN A 32 -37.23 25.24 34.76
C GLN A 32 -37.18 23.78 34.30
N SER A 33 -37.57 22.84 35.15
CA SER A 33 -37.63 21.41 34.79
C SER A 33 -38.68 21.12 33.72
N LYS A 34 -39.82 21.82 33.74
CA LYS A 34 -40.88 21.63 32.76
C LYS A 34 -40.49 22.22 31.39
N GLU A 35 -39.98 23.44 31.36
CA GLU A 35 -39.45 24.07 30.14
C GLU A 35 -38.35 23.20 29.53
N PHE A 36 -37.43 22.70 30.34
CA PHE A 36 -36.39 21.76 29.89
C PHE A 36 -36.96 20.46 29.31
N THR A 37 -38.00 19.89 29.93
CA THR A 37 -38.60 18.64 29.43
C THR A 37 -39.34 18.85 28.11
N GLU A 38 -40.01 20.00 27.94
CA GLU A 38 -40.69 20.36 26.70
C GLU A 38 -39.69 20.64 25.57
N GLU A 39 -38.63 21.42 25.84
CA GLU A 39 -37.56 21.70 24.88
C GLU A 39 -36.79 20.43 24.49
N LYS A 40 -36.45 19.60 25.49
CA LYS A 40 -35.86 18.29 25.25
C LYS A 40 -36.76 17.40 24.40
N SER A 41 -38.06 17.36 24.68
CA SER A 41 -39.01 16.60 23.88
C SER A 41 -39.09 17.14 22.45
N GLN A 42 -39.03 18.46 22.23
CA GLN A 42 -39.05 19.04 20.89
C GLN A 42 -37.79 18.68 20.09
N ILE A 43 -36.61 18.76 20.72
CA ILE A 43 -35.35 18.35 20.11
C ILE A 43 -35.37 16.86 19.83
N GLU A 44 -35.75 16.02 20.80
CA GLU A 44 -35.89 14.57 20.58
C GLU A 44 -36.89 14.26 19.46
N ASP A 45 -38.01 14.98 19.36
CA ASP A 45 -39.02 14.81 18.30
C ASP A 45 -38.48 15.16 16.91
N LEU A 46 -37.66 16.21 16.79
CA LEU A 46 -36.96 16.58 15.56
C LEU A 46 -36.03 15.47 15.06
N PHE A 47 -35.34 14.77 15.99
CA PHE A 47 -34.42 13.69 15.66
C PHE A 47 -35.08 12.30 15.52
N THR A 48 -36.16 12.03 16.26
CA THR A 48 -36.77 10.69 16.36
C THR A 48 -38.10 10.58 15.61
N THR A 49 -39.06 11.47 15.87
CA THR A 49 -40.43 11.35 15.34
C THR A 49 -40.52 11.84 13.90
N GLN A 50 -39.77 12.88 13.55
CA GLN A 50 -39.74 13.38 12.18
C GLN A 50 -38.69 12.68 11.31
N GLY A 51 -37.71 12.01 11.92
CA GLY A 51 -36.64 11.25 11.23
C GLY A 51 -35.79 12.07 10.25
N LYS A 52 -36.04 13.38 10.12
CA LYS A 52 -35.47 14.26 9.10
C LYS A 52 -33.95 14.31 9.23
N TYR A 53 -33.45 14.56 10.44
CA TYR A 53 -32.01 14.65 10.69
C TYR A 53 -31.35 13.30 10.86
N SER A 54 -32.01 12.31 11.47
CA SER A 54 -31.45 10.96 11.57
C SER A 54 -31.21 10.38 10.17
N GLY A 55 -32.16 10.55 9.23
CA GLY A 55 -32.00 10.15 7.84
C GLY A 55 -30.90 10.94 7.09
N TYR A 56 -30.81 12.25 7.33
CA TYR A 56 -29.74 13.09 6.77
C TYR A 56 -28.35 12.67 7.24
N MET A 57 -28.16 12.54 8.56
CA MET A 57 -26.90 12.10 9.16
C MET A 57 -26.55 10.67 8.73
N GLN A 58 -27.53 9.78 8.63
CA GLN A 58 -27.33 8.43 8.11
C GLN A 58 -26.85 8.45 6.64
N ALA A 59 -27.40 9.34 5.81
CA ALA A 59 -26.96 9.54 4.44
C ALA A 59 -25.55 10.15 4.36
N CYS A 60 -25.22 11.10 5.24
CA CYS A 60 -23.87 11.64 5.37
C CYS A 60 -22.86 10.57 5.76
N LEU A 61 -23.18 9.72 6.74
CA LEU A 61 -22.30 8.62 7.14
C LEU A 61 -22.09 7.61 6.00
N ASP A 62 -23.16 7.27 5.26
CA ASP A 62 -23.09 6.39 4.09
C ASP A 62 -22.19 6.97 2.99
N LEU A 63 -22.38 8.26 2.68
CA LEU A 63 -21.56 8.98 1.69
C LEU A 63 -20.09 9.04 2.11
N ALA A 64 -19.81 9.48 3.33
CA ALA A 64 -18.46 9.56 3.89
C ALA A 64 -17.76 8.19 3.87
N SER A 65 -18.47 7.13 4.26
CA SER A 65 -17.94 5.76 4.26
C SER A 65 -17.57 5.29 2.86
N LYS A 66 -18.47 5.50 1.88
CA LYS A 66 -18.21 5.13 0.47
C LYS A 66 -17.05 5.90 -0.13
N GLN A 67 -16.97 7.21 0.12
CA GLN A 67 -15.87 8.06 -0.34
C GLN A 67 -14.53 7.65 0.28
N ALA A 68 -14.50 7.35 1.59
CA ALA A 68 -13.31 6.90 2.28
C ALA A 68 -12.76 5.60 1.68
N ILE A 69 -13.64 4.60 1.49
CA ILE A 69 -13.27 3.28 0.94
C ILE A 69 -12.78 3.43 -0.50
N ALA A 70 -13.50 4.18 -1.32
CA ALA A 70 -13.12 4.54 -2.68
C ALA A 70 -11.71 5.17 -2.75
N LEU A 71 -11.49 6.21 -1.94
CA LEU A 71 -10.24 6.95 -1.91
C LEU A 71 -9.07 6.06 -1.47
N LEU A 72 -9.29 5.26 -0.42
CA LEU A 72 -8.31 4.34 0.12
C LEU A 72 -7.91 3.28 -0.92
N GLY A 73 -8.87 2.70 -1.64
CA GLY A 73 -8.61 1.75 -2.71
C GLY A 73 -7.78 2.38 -3.84
N MET A 74 -8.13 3.59 -4.26
CA MET A 74 -7.42 4.35 -5.30
C MET A 74 -6.02 4.85 -4.88
N GLN A 75 -5.64 4.72 -3.61
CA GLN A 75 -4.35 5.19 -3.07
C GLN A 75 -3.50 4.06 -2.46
N GLY A 76 -3.86 2.79 -2.68
CA GLY A 76 -3.09 1.64 -2.19
C GLY A 76 -3.20 1.36 -0.71
N GLY A 77 -4.37 1.60 -0.13
CA GLY A 77 -4.59 1.36 1.29
C GLY A 77 -4.17 2.53 2.16
N VAL A 78 -3.80 3.68 1.58
CA VAL A 78 -3.36 4.85 2.33
C VAL A 78 -4.36 5.99 2.20
N ILE A 79 -4.64 6.66 3.32
CA ILE A 79 -5.17 8.02 3.35
C ILE A 79 -4.09 8.92 3.94
N TYR A 80 -3.85 10.06 3.31
CA TYR A 80 -2.78 10.97 3.70
C TYR A 80 -3.27 12.05 4.67
N ASP A 81 -2.36 12.58 5.49
CA ASP A 81 -2.65 13.53 6.57
C ASP A 81 -3.37 14.81 6.10
N TYR A 82 -3.12 15.27 4.86
CA TYR A 82 -3.81 16.41 4.28
C TYR A 82 -5.29 16.13 3.94
N GLN A 83 -5.65 14.86 3.80
CA GLN A 83 -7.02 14.37 3.56
C GLN A 83 -7.73 14.16 4.90
N ALA A 84 -7.05 13.57 5.88
CA ALA A 84 -7.54 13.41 7.24
C ALA A 84 -6.38 13.48 8.24
N LYS A 85 -6.43 14.44 9.18
CA LYS A 85 -5.35 14.68 10.13
C LYS A 85 -5.12 13.44 11.01
N GLY A 86 -3.86 13.09 11.24
CA GLY A 86 -3.45 11.93 12.03
C GLY A 86 -3.31 10.63 11.24
N THR A 87 -3.56 10.66 9.93
CA THR A 87 -3.29 9.52 9.02
C THR A 87 -1.85 9.57 8.49
N LYS A 88 -1.54 8.82 7.43
CA LYS A 88 -0.16 8.69 6.93
C LYS A 88 0.40 10.05 6.53
N PRO A 89 1.61 10.41 6.98
CA PRO A 89 2.23 11.67 6.57
C PRO A 89 2.26 11.82 5.05
N TYR A 90 2.00 13.02 4.55
CA TYR A 90 2.05 13.26 3.12
C TYR A 90 3.48 13.14 2.57
N LEU A 91 3.69 12.20 1.64
CA LEU A 91 4.98 11.93 1.01
C LEU A 91 5.02 12.27 -0.51
N GLY A 92 4.16 13.17 -1.00
CA GLY A 92 4.10 13.56 -2.43
C GLY A 92 4.74 14.93 -2.79
N PRO A 93 4.53 15.46 -4.01
CA PRO A 93 5.25 16.60 -4.65
C PRO A 93 5.30 17.92 -3.88
N ARG A 94 4.49 18.10 -2.83
CA ARG A 94 4.69 19.27 -1.94
C ARG A 94 5.98 19.16 -1.14
N LYS A 95 6.47 17.94 -0.89
CA LYS A 95 7.65 17.66 -0.06
C LYS A 95 8.68 16.78 -0.78
N TYR A 96 8.25 15.84 -1.61
CA TYR A 96 9.09 14.88 -2.32
C TYR A 96 8.63 14.71 -3.75
N ASP A 97 9.55 14.56 -4.70
CA ASP A 97 9.16 14.29 -6.09
C ASP A 97 8.37 12.99 -6.21
N TYR A 98 7.43 12.95 -7.15
CA TYR A 98 6.79 11.69 -7.56
C TYR A 98 7.85 10.67 -7.95
N GLY A 99 7.57 9.39 -7.66
CA GLY A 99 8.52 8.30 -7.87
C GLY A 99 9.37 7.94 -6.64
N GLN A 100 9.31 8.72 -5.56
CA GLN A 100 10.09 8.43 -4.33
C GLN A 100 9.31 7.62 -3.30
N TYR A 101 8.05 8.00 -3.05
CA TYR A 101 7.21 7.39 -2.02
C TYR A 101 5.77 7.17 -2.47
N VAL A 102 5.35 7.90 -3.50
CA VAL A 102 4.03 7.79 -4.10
C VAL A 102 4.16 7.96 -5.62
N LEU A 103 3.31 7.24 -6.35
CA LEU A 103 3.18 7.33 -7.79
C LEU A 103 1.85 8.00 -8.15
N PRO A 104 1.83 9.03 -9.01
CA PRO A 104 0.60 9.68 -9.40
C PRO A 104 -0.15 8.82 -10.41
N PHE A 105 -1.43 8.56 -10.15
CA PHE A 105 -2.28 7.77 -11.02
C PHE A 105 -3.55 8.51 -11.36
N LYS A 106 -3.86 8.61 -12.66
CA LYS A 106 -5.09 9.20 -13.17
C LYS A 106 -5.99 8.07 -13.67
N TYR A 107 -7.21 7.99 -13.14
CA TYR A 107 -8.16 6.94 -13.52
C TYR A 107 -9.54 7.55 -13.79
N ASP A 108 -9.95 7.51 -15.06
CA ASP A 108 -11.08 8.33 -15.53
C ASP A 108 -12.46 7.82 -15.07
N ASP A 109 -12.61 6.53 -14.76
CA ASP A 109 -13.93 5.98 -14.43
C ASP A 109 -14.43 6.35 -13.03
N TYR A 110 -13.61 7.01 -12.18
CA TYR A 110 -13.93 7.27 -10.76
C TYR A 110 -14.32 8.72 -10.42
N TYR A 111 -14.33 9.66 -11.38
CA TYR A 111 -14.51 11.09 -11.09
C TYR A 111 -15.82 11.45 -10.36
N ASP A 112 -16.93 10.79 -10.69
CA ASP A 112 -18.25 11.14 -10.12
C ASP A 112 -18.33 10.93 -8.59
N LEU A 113 -17.38 10.22 -7.99
CA LEU A 113 -17.32 9.99 -6.55
C LEU A 113 -16.64 11.14 -5.79
N PHE A 114 -15.95 12.02 -6.51
CA PHE A 114 -15.15 13.11 -5.97
C PHE A 114 -15.52 14.42 -6.71
N PRO A 115 -16.58 15.13 -6.24
CA PRO A 115 -17.21 16.22 -6.97
C PRO A 115 -16.27 17.40 -7.31
N ASP A 116 -15.18 17.58 -6.57
CA ASP A 116 -14.20 18.64 -6.80
C ASP A 116 -13.09 18.26 -7.80
N SER A 117 -13.14 17.06 -8.40
CA SER A 117 -11.95 16.43 -8.97
C SER A 117 -11.97 16.24 -10.49
N SER A 118 -12.29 17.29 -11.25
CA SER A 118 -12.12 17.27 -12.72
C SER A 118 -10.70 16.88 -13.21
N THR A 119 -9.73 16.75 -12.29
CA THR A 119 -8.38 16.21 -12.51
C THR A 119 -7.90 15.32 -11.35
N ALA A 120 -8.72 14.40 -10.81
CA ALA A 120 -8.26 13.49 -9.74
C ALA A 120 -6.99 12.74 -10.15
N ILE A 121 -5.86 13.17 -9.59
CA ILE A 121 -4.62 12.41 -9.57
C ILE A 121 -4.54 11.83 -8.16
N PHE A 122 -4.57 10.51 -8.08
CA PHE A 122 -4.41 9.79 -6.83
C PHE A 122 -2.92 9.60 -6.55
N ASN A 123 -2.51 9.80 -5.30
CA ASN A 123 -1.14 9.51 -4.87
C ASN A 123 -1.12 8.05 -4.41
N VAL A 124 -0.75 7.14 -5.30
CA VAL A 124 -0.75 5.69 -5.01
C VAL A 124 0.50 5.35 -4.21
N SER A 125 0.35 4.67 -3.08
CA SER A 125 1.49 4.15 -2.34
C SER A 125 2.12 2.95 -3.04
N TYR A 126 3.43 2.79 -2.89
CA TYR A 126 4.12 1.58 -3.34
C TYR A 126 3.68 0.37 -2.52
N GLY A 127 3.35 -0.71 -3.22
CA GLY A 127 3.31 -2.06 -2.66
C GLY A 127 4.64 -2.78 -2.79
N ILE A 128 5.47 -2.39 -3.78
CA ILE A 128 6.79 -2.96 -4.04
C ILE A 128 7.79 -1.83 -4.23
N TYR A 129 8.82 -1.79 -3.39
CA TYR A 129 10.01 -0.99 -3.57
C TYR A 129 11.15 -1.83 -4.12
N ALA A 130 11.94 -1.25 -5.02
CA ALA A 130 13.17 -1.84 -5.50
C ALA A 130 14.18 -1.97 -4.36
N PRO A 131 15.04 -3.00 -4.38
CA PRO A 131 16.06 -3.17 -3.35
C PRO A 131 17.11 -2.05 -3.46
N ASP A 132 17.51 -1.48 -2.32
CA ASP A 132 18.59 -0.51 -2.27
C ASP A 132 19.95 -1.24 -2.28
N LEU A 133 20.45 -1.49 -3.48
CA LEU A 133 21.75 -2.14 -3.72
C LEU A 133 22.95 -1.32 -3.22
N SER A 134 22.75 -0.09 -2.73
CA SER A 134 23.85 0.71 -2.17
C SER A 134 24.16 0.39 -0.70
N LEU A 135 23.23 -0.27 -0.01
CA LEU A 135 23.31 -0.46 1.44
C LEU A 135 24.13 -1.67 1.87
N ASN A 136 24.63 -2.50 0.93
CA ASN A 136 25.36 -3.75 1.21
C ASN A 136 24.70 -4.55 2.37
N LEU A 137 23.38 -4.66 2.35
CA LEU A 137 22.66 -5.35 3.42
C LEU A 137 23.03 -6.83 3.39
N ASP A 138 23.33 -7.41 4.56
CA ASP A 138 23.61 -8.84 4.69
C ASP A 138 22.43 -9.64 4.12
N GLY A 139 22.70 -10.47 3.09
CA GLY A 139 21.67 -11.25 2.41
C GLY A 139 20.99 -10.54 1.24
N HIS A 140 21.64 -9.57 0.60
CA HIS A 140 21.27 -9.22 -0.77
C HIS A 140 22.54 -8.96 -1.59
N PRO A 141 22.82 -9.80 -2.60
CA PRO A 141 23.96 -9.57 -3.46
C PRO A 141 23.77 -8.27 -4.23
N ASN A 142 24.82 -7.48 -4.29
CA ASN A 142 24.89 -6.38 -5.25
C ASN A 142 25.15 -6.94 -6.63
N VAL A 143 24.76 -6.22 -7.69
CA VAL A 143 25.31 -6.43 -9.04
C VAL A 143 26.85 -6.55 -8.93
N PRO A 144 27.48 -7.64 -9.40
CA PRO A 144 27.02 -8.62 -10.40
C PRO A 144 26.29 -9.87 -9.88
N GLU A 145 26.13 -10.00 -8.58
CA GLU A 145 25.59 -11.20 -7.93
C GLU A 145 24.05 -11.17 -7.84
N TYR A 146 23.38 -10.21 -8.49
CA TYR A 146 21.94 -10.03 -8.41
C TYR A 146 21.18 -11.11 -9.21
N PRO A 147 20.08 -11.68 -8.70
CA PRO A 147 19.59 -11.57 -7.34
C PRO A 147 19.94 -12.80 -6.45
N TYR A 148 20.51 -13.86 -7.06
CA TYR A 148 20.74 -15.17 -6.44
C TYR A 148 22.22 -15.52 -6.22
N GLY A 149 23.14 -14.57 -6.33
CA GLY A 149 24.56 -14.82 -6.22
C GLY A 149 25.15 -15.51 -7.45
N TYR A 150 26.20 -16.31 -7.23
CA TYR A 150 26.84 -17.14 -8.26
C TYR A 150 26.04 -18.41 -8.58
N THR A 151 24.74 -18.27 -8.82
CA THR A 151 23.87 -19.36 -9.26
C THR A 151 23.14 -18.96 -10.53
N LYS A 152 22.81 -19.95 -11.37
CA LYS A 152 21.94 -19.71 -12.52
C LYS A 152 20.55 -19.28 -12.06
N LEU A 153 19.85 -18.49 -12.86
CA LEU A 153 18.46 -18.17 -12.56
C LEU A 153 17.62 -19.45 -12.55
N ILE A 154 16.87 -19.68 -11.47
CA ILE A 154 16.03 -20.86 -11.27
C ILE A 154 14.57 -20.41 -11.26
N SER A 155 13.74 -21.01 -12.10
CA SER A 155 12.31 -20.67 -12.23
C SER A 155 11.49 -20.89 -10.95
N ASP A 156 11.96 -21.76 -10.06
CA ASP A 156 11.36 -22.06 -8.77
C ASP A 156 12.35 -21.70 -7.66
N PRO A 157 12.25 -20.48 -7.08
CA PRO A 157 13.17 -20.02 -6.04
C PRO A 157 13.04 -20.80 -4.75
N THR A 158 11.99 -21.60 -4.54
CA THR A 158 11.90 -22.49 -3.36
C THR A 158 12.96 -23.59 -3.38
N GLN A 159 13.59 -23.84 -4.53
CA GLN A 159 14.70 -24.75 -4.70
C GLN A 159 16.05 -24.13 -4.34
N ILE A 160 16.10 -22.81 -4.17
CA ILE A 160 17.28 -22.08 -3.73
C ILE A 160 17.41 -22.28 -2.21
N ASP A 161 18.63 -22.55 -1.74
CA ASP A 161 18.90 -22.59 -0.30
C ASP A 161 18.44 -21.26 0.32
N SER A 162 17.66 -21.32 1.40
CA SER A 162 17.14 -20.16 2.13
C SER A 162 18.20 -19.11 2.51
N THR A 163 19.49 -19.50 2.51
CA THR A 163 20.63 -18.60 2.69
C THR A 163 20.81 -17.60 1.54
N TYR A 164 20.27 -17.90 0.35
CA TYR A 164 20.30 -17.08 -0.87
C TYR A 164 18.91 -16.67 -1.36
N SER A 165 17.83 -17.00 -0.61
CA SER A 165 16.49 -16.51 -0.91
C SER A 165 16.40 -15.04 -0.50
N ASN A 166 16.88 -14.16 -1.37
CA ASN A 166 16.83 -12.73 -1.14
C ASN A 166 15.54 -12.20 -1.74
N VAL A 167 14.85 -11.33 -1.00
CA VAL A 167 13.68 -10.62 -1.50
C VAL A 167 14.12 -9.54 -2.49
N PHE A 168 13.61 -9.57 -3.72
CA PHE A 168 13.85 -8.60 -4.80
C PHE A 168 13.09 -7.28 -4.59
N GLY A 169 12.68 -7.00 -3.34
CA GLY A 169 11.99 -5.78 -2.95
C GLY A 169 11.61 -5.75 -1.48
N ASN A 170 11.13 -4.60 -0.99
CA ASN A 170 10.57 -4.42 0.36
C ASN A 170 11.47 -4.83 1.55
N ILE A 171 12.79 -4.82 1.39
CA ILE A 171 13.75 -5.34 2.39
C ILE A 171 13.68 -4.62 3.74
N ILE A 172 13.56 -3.30 3.73
CA ILE A 172 13.74 -2.47 4.93
C ILE A 172 12.39 -2.09 5.56
N ASN A 173 11.33 -2.03 4.75
CA ASN A 173 10.00 -1.64 5.17
C ASN A 173 9.00 -2.43 4.35
N ASP A 174 8.01 -3.01 5.01
CA ASP A 174 6.77 -3.43 4.34
C ASP A 174 5.99 -2.17 4.00
N PRO A 175 5.97 -1.74 2.72
CA PRO A 175 5.34 -0.48 2.37
C PRO A 175 3.81 -0.61 2.32
N PHE A 176 3.32 -1.85 2.33
CA PHE A 176 1.93 -2.18 2.22
C PHE A 176 1.27 -2.05 3.60
N PRO A 177 0.33 -1.09 3.78
CA PRO A 177 -0.22 -0.83 5.10
C PRO A 177 -0.99 -2.06 5.61
N PRO A 178 -0.80 -2.45 6.88
CA PRO A 178 -1.61 -3.48 7.52
C PRO A 178 -3.10 -3.17 7.42
N LEU A 179 -3.92 -4.20 7.28
CA LEU A 179 -5.36 -4.01 7.11
C LEU A 179 -6.04 -3.50 8.39
N CYS A 180 -5.62 -4.01 9.55
CA CYS A 180 -6.34 -3.80 10.80
C CYS A 180 -5.44 -3.39 11.96
N ASP A 181 -6.02 -2.61 12.87
CA ASP A 181 -5.42 -2.27 14.15
C ASP A 181 -5.39 -3.51 15.06
N TYR A 182 -4.23 -3.80 15.64
CA TYR A 182 -4.06 -4.86 16.63
C TYR A 182 -4.98 -4.68 17.85
N TYR A 183 -5.40 -3.46 18.20
CA TYR A 183 -6.35 -3.14 19.28
C TYR A 183 -7.76 -2.80 18.77
N GLY A 184 -7.98 -2.92 17.45
CA GLY A 184 -9.23 -2.57 16.79
C GLY A 184 -10.35 -3.59 16.94
N GLN A 185 -11.50 -3.30 16.32
CA GLN A 185 -12.70 -4.16 16.36
C GLN A 185 -12.48 -5.53 15.71
N ASN A 186 -11.46 -5.64 14.84
CA ASN A 186 -11.08 -6.86 14.16
C ASN A 186 -10.07 -7.74 14.92
N ASN A 187 -9.64 -7.35 16.12
CA ASN A 187 -8.71 -8.15 16.90
C ASN A 187 -9.37 -9.47 17.38
N PRO A 188 -8.86 -10.66 17.00
CA PRO A 188 -9.46 -11.95 17.36
C PRO A 188 -9.47 -12.23 18.87
N LYS A 189 -8.72 -11.47 19.67
CA LYS A 189 -8.69 -11.56 21.13
C LYS A 189 -9.78 -10.72 21.80
N GLN A 190 -10.42 -9.80 21.08
CA GLN A 190 -11.53 -9.03 21.64
C GLN A 190 -12.79 -9.88 21.71
N SER A 191 -13.47 -9.82 22.86
CA SER A 191 -14.74 -10.50 23.07
C SER A 191 -15.79 -9.95 22.10
N GLY A 192 -16.26 -10.80 21.17
CA GLY A 192 -17.21 -10.41 20.13
C GLY A 192 -16.59 -10.08 18.78
N ALA A 193 -15.26 -10.19 18.60
CA ALA A 193 -14.65 -10.10 17.29
C ALA A 193 -15.16 -11.24 16.40
N VAL A 194 -15.92 -10.87 15.37
CA VAL A 194 -16.51 -11.84 14.43
C VAL A 194 -15.51 -12.19 13.32
N TYR A 195 -14.58 -11.27 13.02
CA TYR A 195 -13.67 -11.36 11.88
C TYR A 195 -12.26 -10.96 12.26
N SER A 196 -11.28 -11.75 11.82
CA SER A 196 -9.86 -11.46 11.92
C SER A 196 -9.31 -11.01 10.57
N CYS A 197 -8.37 -10.07 10.56
CA CYS A 197 -7.59 -9.66 9.39
C CYS A 197 -6.35 -10.54 9.21
N GLU A 198 -5.78 -10.51 8.00
CA GLU A 198 -4.54 -11.23 7.69
C GLU A 198 -3.32 -10.52 8.29
N THR A 199 -3.28 -9.20 8.14
CA THR A 199 -2.22 -8.32 8.62
C THR A 199 -2.75 -7.41 9.72
N TYR A 200 -1.91 -7.22 10.75
CA TYR A 200 -2.14 -6.27 11.82
C TYR A 200 -0.90 -5.40 11.98
N ASP A 201 -1.11 -4.16 12.41
CA ASP A 201 -0.03 -3.26 12.75
C ASP A 201 0.71 -3.66 14.04
N SER A 202 1.60 -2.76 14.47
CA SER A 202 2.45 -2.96 15.62
C SER A 202 1.64 -2.97 16.91
N ARG A 203 2.10 -3.72 17.93
CA ARG A 203 1.48 -3.71 19.27
C ARG A 203 1.68 -2.40 20.04
N ARG A 204 2.18 -1.33 19.40
CA ARG A 204 2.26 -0.02 20.03
C ARG A 204 1.01 0.74 19.65
N GLU A 205 0.15 1.00 20.64
CA GLU A 205 -1.10 1.76 20.53
C GLU A 205 -0.97 3.17 19.91
N LYS A 206 0.26 3.66 19.67
CA LYS A 206 0.53 4.96 19.04
C LYS A 206 0.92 4.85 17.57
N ASP A 207 1.14 3.63 17.08
CA ASP A 207 1.56 3.40 15.70
C ASP A 207 0.31 3.32 14.84
N ASN A 208 -0.22 4.49 14.52
CA ASN A 208 -1.50 4.67 13.84
C ASN A 208 -1.32 4.54 12.32
N ASP A 209 -0.89 3.37 11.85
CA ASP A 209 -0.44 3.15 10.47
C ASP A 209 -1.09 1.92 9.83
N ASN A 210 -2.43 1.86 9.87
CA ASN A 210 -3.22 0.78 9.28
C ASN A 210 -4.48 1.31 8.54
N ILE A 211 -4.99 0.52 7.60
CA ILE A 211 -6.16 0.86 6.78
C ILE A 211 -7.42 1.13 7.61
N GLN A 212 -7.68 0.33 8.65
CA GLN A 212 -8.88 0.49 9.48
C GLN A 212 -8.92 1.87 10.14
N GLU A 213 -7.81 2.32 10.72
CA GLU A 213 -7.74 3.62 11.36
C GLU A 213 -7.79 4.77 10.35
N TYR A 214 -7.14 4.63 9.19
CA TYR A 214 -7.23 5.63 8.13
C TYR A 214 -8.69 5.89 7.73
N LEU A 215 -9.50 4.82 7.61
CA LEU A 215 -10.93 4.95 7.36
C LEU A 215 -11.65 5.62 8.53
N GLU A 216 -11.37 5.24 9.78
CA GLU A 216 -12.01 5.84 10.96
C GLU A 216 -11.77 7.37 11.01
N LEU A 217 -10.53 7.81 10.82
CA LEU A 217 -10.16 9.24 10.83
C LEU A 217 -10.78 10.01 9.66
N TYR A 218 -10.73 9.46 8.45
CA TYR A 218 -11.29 10.12 7.27
C TYR A 218 -12.82 10.19 7.32
N ILE A 219 -13.47 9.10 7.72
CA ILE A 219 -14.93 9.06 7.86
C ILE A 219 -15.36 10.04 8.95
N ALA A 220 -14.66 10.12 10.09
CA ALA A 220 -15.00 11.04 11.17
C ALA A 220 -15.02 12.49 10.67
N LYS A 221 -13.92 12.90 10.01
CA LYS A 221 -13.79 14.24 9.43
C LYS A 221 -14.86 14.50 8.35
N SER A 222 -15.01 13.59 7.38
CA SER A 222 -15.95 13.78 6.27
C SER A 222 -17.41 13.75 6.75
N PHE A 223 -17.70 12.98 7.79
CA PHE A 223 -19.01 12.94 8.42
C PHE A 223 -19.32 14.25 9.16
N GLU A 224 -18.36 14.81 9.89
CA GLU A 224 -18.47 16.13 10.52
C GLU A 224 -18.76 17.23 9.49
N GLU A 225 -17.94 17.28 8.43
CA GLU A 225 -18.06 18.25 7.34
C GLU A 225 -19.39 18.11 6.57
N CYS A 226 -19.88 16.88 6.38
CA CYS A 226 -21.18 16.65 5.73
C CYS A 226 -22.35 17.07 6.61
N VAL A 227 -22.31 16.79 7.90
CA VAL A 227 -23.45 17.10 8.78
C VAL A 227 -23.59 18.61 8.97
N ALA A 228 -22.48 19.34 9.15
CA ALA A 228 -22.43 20.80 9.26
C ALA A 228 -23.61 21.38 10.07
N LEU A 229 -23.73 20.98 11.34
CA LEU A 229 -24.90 21.27 12.19
C LEU A 229 -25.20 22.78 12.26
N GLU A 230 -24.18 23.60 12.21
CA GLU A 230 -24.23 25.06 12.21
C GLU A 230 -24.93 25.67 10.99
N GLU A 231 -25.03 24.93 9.89
CA GLU A 231 -25.70 25.38 8.66
C GLU A 231 -27.20 25.08 8.65
N LEU A 232 -27.70 24.29 9.61
CA LEU A 232 -29.10 23.91 9.68
C LEU A 232 -29.94 25.06 10.27
N PRO A 233 -30.93 25.61 9.53
CA PRO A 233 -31.64 26.82 9.94
C PRO A 233 -32.43 26.63 11.23
N GLU A 234 -32.94 25.43 11.50
CA GLU A 234 -33.66 25.08 12.73
C GLU A 234 -32.78 25.12 13.99
N PHE A 235 -31.45 25.13 13.83
CA PHE A 235 -30.46 25.13 14.90
C PHE A 235 -29.75 26.47 15.07
N SER A 236 -30.03 27.45 14.21
CA SER A 236 -29.39 28.78 14.24
C SER A 236 -29.66 29.60 15.51
N GLU A 237 -30.71 29.26 16.27
CA GLU A 237 -31.07 29.94 17.52
C GLU A 237 -30.72 29.14 18.80
N SER A 238 -30.22 27.91 18.66
CA SER A 238 -29.91 27.02 19.78
C SER A 238 -28.41 26.92 20.06
N ASP A 239 -28.00 26.98 21.34
CA ASP A 239 -26.63 26.70 21.77
C ASP A 239 -26.35 25.18 21.69
N LEU A 240 -26.12 24.69 20.48
CA LEU A 240 -25.71 23.32 20.22
C LEU A 240 -24.20 23.23 20.20
N GLU A 241 -23.68 22.30 20.99
CA GLU A 241 -22.27 21.91 20.96
C GLU A 241 -22.18 20.47 20.46
N SER A 242 -21.48 20.27 19.35
CA SER A 242 -21.09 18.94 18.89
C SER A 242 -19.97 18.40 19.78
N GLY A 243 -20.19 17.22 20.37
CA GLY A 243 -19.11 16.47 21.01
C GLY A 243 -18.26 15.72 19.97
N ASN A 244 -17.18 15.09 20.45
CA ASN A 244 -16.25 14.37 19.57
C ASN A 244 -16.93 13.17 18.90
N ILE A 245 -16.92 13.16 17.57
CA ILE A 245 -17.37 12.02 16.77
C ILE A 245 -16.41 10.86 16.97
N THR A 246 -16.95 9.69 17.29
CA THR A 246 -16.18 8.44 17.33
C THR A 246 -16.66 7.53 16.21
N ILE A 247 -15.77 7.20 15.27
CA ILE A 247 -16.02 6.20 14.24
C ILE A 247 -15.36 4.89 14.64
N LYS A 248 -16.07 3.78 14.43
CA LYS A 248 -15.51 2.43 14.52
C LYS A 248 -15.75 1.71 13.22
N VAL A 249 -14.68 1.21 12.63
CA VAL A 249 -14.73 0.41 11.40
C VAL A 249 -14.54 -1.06 11.76
N THR A 250 -15.32 -1.93 11.13
CA THR A 250 -15.19 -3.38 11.24
C THR A 250 -15.17 -4.00 9.86
N MET A 251 -14.05 -4.64 9.54
CA MET A 251 -13.83 -5.33 8.28
C MET A 251 -14.43 -6.73 8.35
N ALA A 252 -15.34 -7.03 7.42
CA ALA A 252 -15.83 -8.38 7.17
C ALA A 252 -15.35 -8.84 5.77
N PRO A 253 -15.36 -10.15 5.47
CA PRO A 253 -14.89 -10.64 4.17
C PRO A 253 -15.59 -10.04 2.94
N THR A 254 -16.85 -9.63 3.09
CA THR A 254 -17.67 -9.11 1.98
C THR A 254 -18.30 -7.76 2.27
N SER A 255 -17.97 -7.12 3.39
CA SER A 255 -18.48 -5.81 3.72
C SER A 255 -17.60 -5.08 4.72
N ILE A 256 -17.75 -3.76 4.78
CA ILE A 256 -17.16 -2.90 5.82
C ILE A 256 -18.32 -2.29 6.58
N SER A 257 -18.36 -2.54 7.89
CA SER A 257 -19.37 -1.96 8.78
C SER A 257 -18.77 -0.75 9.49
N VAL A 258 -19.50 0.35 9.46
CA VAL A 258 -19.07 1.63 10.05
C VAL A 258 -20.11 2.03 11.08
N LYS A 259 -19.68 2.20 12.33
CA LYS A 259 -20.49 2.71 13.43
C LYS A 259 -20.01 4.09 13.81
N ALA A 260 -20.90 5.08 13.81
CA ALA A 260 -20.60 6.42 14.28
C ALA A 260 -21.36 6.70 15.58
N ASP A 261 -20.64 7.09 16.62
CA ASP A 261 -21.20 7.64 17.85
C ASP A 261 -20.99 9.16 17.80
N TYR A 262 -22.07 9.93 17.62
CA TYR A 262 -22.00 11.39 17.44
C TYR A 262 -22.81 12.11 18.53
N PRO A 263 -22.19 12.41 19.69
CA PRO A 263 -22.88 13.06 20.79
C PRO A 263 -23.15 14.53 20.45
N ILE A 264 -24.40 14.88 20.18
CA ILE A 264 -24.84 16.28 20.05
C ILE A 264 -25.36 16.73 21.41
N VAL A 265 -24.73 17.74 22.02
CA VAL A 265 -25.14 18.33 23.30
C VAL A 265 -25.90 19.62 23.03
N ALA A 266 -27.20 19.60 23.31
CA ALA A 266 -28.00 20.83 23.36
C ALA A 266 -27.93 21.42 24.78
N SER A 267 -27.36 22.62 24.92
CA SER A 267 -27.28 23.31 26.21
C SER A 267 -28.56 24.10 26.49
N ALA A 268 -29.65 23.38 26.74
CA ALA A 268 -30.90 23.95 27.24
C ALA A 268 -30.92 23.87 28.77
N ASN A 269 -30.83 25.00 29.48
CA ASN A 269 -31.00 25.07 30.95
C ASN A 269 -30.19 24.06 31.79
N GLY A 270 -29.03 23.61 31.30
CA GLY A 270 -28.09 22.72 32.02
C GLY A 270 -28.38 21.22 31.91
N GLY A 271 -29.31 20.78 31.06
CA GLY A 271 -29.49 19.35 30.79
C GLY A 271 -28.86 18.93 29.45
N VAL A 272 -28.20 17.78 29.46
CA VAL A 272 -27.52 17.21 28.29
C VAL A 272 -28.46 16.24 27.58
N ILE A 273 -28.79 16.55 26.33
CA ILE A 273 -29.32 15.55 25.39
C ILE A 273 -28.09 14.88 24.77
N SER A 274 -28.08 13.56 24.69
CA SER A 274 -27.00 12.79 24.07
C SER A 274 -27.62 11.98 22.95
N LEU A 275 -27.39 12.38 21.71
CA LEU A 275 -27.97 11.72 20.55
C LEU A 275 -27.05 10.64 19.95
N GLN A 276 -27.78 9.61 19.50
CA GLN A 276 -27.64 8.63 18.43
C GLN A 276 -26.28 8.04 18.00
N THR A 277 -26.31 6.70 17.97
CA THR A 277 -25.42 5.87 17.19
C THR A 277 -25.99 5.71 15.78
N PHE A 278 -25.18 5.93 14.76
CA PHE A 278 -25.48 5.65 13.37
C PHE A 278 -24.69 4.42 12.90
N HIS A 279 -25.22 3.72 11.91
CA HIS A 279 -24.54 2.57 11.33
C HIS A 279 -24.71 2.54 9.83
N THR A 280 -23.65 2.22 9.08
CA THR A 280 -23.76 1.87 7.67
C THR A 280 -22.92 0.63 7.38
N SER A 281 -23.23 -0.05 6.28
CA SER A 281 -22.44 -1.16 5.79
C SER A 281 -22.24 -1.02 4.30
N VAL A 282 -20.99 -1.03 3.86
CA VAL A 282 -20.61 -0.93 2.46
C VAL A 282 -20.20 -2.32 1.97
N SER A 283 -20.89 -2.83 0.95
CA SER A 283 -20.69 -4.18 0.41
C SER A 283 -19.45 -4.25 -0.49
N VAL A 284 -18.27 -4.29 0.13
CA VAL A 284 -16.97 -4.43 -0.55
C VAL A 284 -16.15 -5.57 0.06
N ARG A 285 -15.43 -6.30 -0.79
CA ARG A 285 -14.56 -7.43 -0.42
C ARG A 285 -13.13 -6.97 -0.12
N LEU A 286 -12.97 -5.82 0.57
CA LEU A 286 -11.66 -5.20 0.82
C LEU A 286 -10.68 -6.16 1.49
N GLN A 287 -11.14 -6.97 2.44
CA GLN A 287 -10.30 -7.97 3.09
C GLN A 287 -9.70 -8.97 2.10
N GLN A 288 -10.51 -9.47 1.15
CA GLN A 288 -10.06 -10.45 0.16
C GLN A 288 -9.13 -9.82 -0.88
N ILE A 289 -9.37 -8.55 -1.24
CA ILE A 289 -8.54 -7.80 -2.18
C ILE A 289 -7.19 -7.43 -1.55
N HIS A 290 -7.19 -7.05 -0.27
CA HIS A 290 -5.98 -6.76 0.48
C HIS A 290 -5.12 -8.03 0.61
N GLU A 291 -5.72 -9.15 0.96
CA GLU A 291 -5.04 -10.45 1.01
C GLU A 291 -4.49 -10.86 -0.36
N LEU A 292 -5.28 -10.74 -1.44
CA LEU A 292 -4.77 -10.94 -2.79
C LEU A 292 -3.58 -10.02 -3.10
N SER A 293 -3.66 -8.74 -2.77
CA SER A 293 -2.57 -7.77 -3.00
C SER A 293 -1.30 -8.17 -2.26
N ALA A 294 -1.41 -8.53 -0.98
CA ALA A 294 -0.29 -8.99 -0.17
C ALA A 294 0.37 -10.23 -0.78
N ARG A 295 -0.41 -11.19 -1.28
CA ARG A 295 0.11 -12.40 -1.94
C ARG A 295 0.75 -12.12 -3.29
N LEU A 296 0.19 -11.21 -4.09
CA LEU A 296 0.82 -10.77 -5.33
C LEU A 296 2.17 -10.12 -5.04
N ILE A 297 2.23 -9.20 -4.08
CA ILE A 297 3.46 -8.54 -3.64
C ILE A 297 4.48 -9.57 -3.14
N ASP A 298 4.08 -10.47 -2.25
CA ASP A 298 4.96 -11.48 -1.66
C ASP A 298 5.53 -12.43 -2.72
N ASN A 299 4.73 -12.90 -3.68
CA ASN A 299 5.24 -13.78 -4.73
C ASN A 299 6.14 -13.03 -5.72
N ASP A 300 5.80 -11.80 -6.07
CA ASP A 300 6.59 -10.97 -6.99
C ASP A 300 7.97 -10.62 -6.42
N ILE A 301 8.05 -10.25 -5.13
CA ILE A 301 9.35 -9.96 -4.50
C ILE A 301 10.17 -11.21 -4.19
N ASN A 302 9.57 -12.41 -4.09
CA ASN A 302 10.29 -13.64 -3.78
C ASN A 302 10.58 -14.50 -5.02
N ASN A 303 9.92 -14.23 -6.14
CA ASN A 303 10.12 -14.97 -7.38
C ASN A 303 10.22 -14.03 -8.58
N ILE A 304 11.43 -13.91 -9.12
CA ILE A 304 11.69 -13.05 -10.26
C ILE A 304 10.85 -13.48 -11.47
N PHE A 305 10.56 -14.78 -11.62
CA PHE A 305 9.77 -15.33 -12.72
C PHE A 305 8.25 -15.21 -12.52
N PHE A 306 7.81 -14.72 -11.37
CA PHE A 306 6.39 -14.55 -11.09
C PHE A 306 5.86 -13.36 -11.88
N ASN A 307 4.86 -13.62 -12.71
CA ASN A 307 4.17 -12.59 -13.47
C ASN A 307 2.86 -12.22 -12.77
N ILE A 308 2.74 -10.98 -12.27
CA ILE A 308 1.60 -10.54 -11.44
C ILE A 308 0.26 -10.73 -12.15
N ILE A 309 0.20 -10.57 -13.48
CA ILE A 309 -1.07 -10.70 -14.22
C ILE A 309 -1.37 -12.17 -14.53
N ARG A 310 -0.38 -12.90 -15.05
CA ARG A 310 -0.52 -14.28 -15.55
C ARG A 310 -0.72 -15.26 -14.39
N ASP A 311 0.09 -15.12 -13.35
CA ASP A 311 0.25 -16.14 -12.30
C ASP A 311 -0.70 -15.92 -11.12
N ALA A 312 -1.39 -14.77 -11.06
CA ALA A 312 -2.36 -14.47 -10.01
C ALA A 312 -3.48 -15.51 -9.84
N ASN A 313 -3.87 -16.18 -10.92
CA ASN A 313 -4.88 -17.24 -10.89
C ASN A 313 -4.40 -18.53 -10.19
N GLU A 314 -3.08 -18.70 -10.07
CA GLU A 314 -2.43 -19.87 -9.50
C GLU A 314 -2.18 -19.73 -7.99
N LEU A 315 -2.33 -18.51 -7.45
CA LEU A 315 -2.24 -18.24 -6.02
C LEU A 315 -3.40 -18.92 -5.26
N VAL A 316 -3.04 -19.88 -4.40
CA VAL A 316 -3.99 -20.76 -3.69
C VAL A 316 -3.81 -20.77 -2.17
N ASP A 317 -2.91 -19.98 -1.63
CA ASP A 317 -2.55 -19.95 -0.21
C ASP A 317 -3.36 -18.94 0.62
N CYS A 318 -4.44 -18.38 0.04
CA CYS A 318 -5.34 -17.49 0.75
C CYS A 318 -6.26 -18.24 1.71
N LYS A 319 -6.48 -17.66 2.88
CA LYS A 319 -7.23 -18.29 3.98
C LYS A 319 -8.71 -18.11 3.78
N GLU A 320 -9.47 -19.20 3.82
CA GLU A 320 -10.91 -19.09 4.06
C GLU A 320 -11.18 -18.81 5.54
N LEU A 321 -11.89 -17.72 5.81
CA LEU A 321 -12.29 -17.38 7.18
C LEU A 321 -13.06 -18.54 7.82
N GLY A 322 -12.57 -18.99 8.98
CA GLY A 322 -13.15 -20.11 9.72
C GLY A 322 -12.70 -21.50 9.26
N LYS A 323 -11.86 -21.62 8.21
CA LYS A 323 -11.31 -22.89 7.74
C LYS A 323 -9.79 -22.84 7.67
N GLN A 324 -9.13 -23.40 8.68
CA GLN A 324 -7.66 -23.36 8.77
C GLN A 324 -6.92 -24.25 7.76
N THR A 325 -7.62 -25.07 6.97
CA THR A 325 -6.98 -26.13 6.16
C THR A 325 -7.41 -26.20 4.70
N GLU A 326 -8.33 -25.36 4.24
CA GLU A 326 -8.77 -25.39 2.84
C GLU A 326 -7.94 -24.41 2.03
N VAL A 327 -7.20 -24.94 1.05
CA VAL A 327 -6.40 -24.19 0.07
C VAL A 327 -7.38 -23.52 -0.88
N VAL A 328 -7.45 -22.19 -0.85
CA VAL A 328 -8.45 -21.43 -1.61
C VAL A 328 -7.76 -20.39 -2.48
N ARG A 329 -8.21 -20.30 -3.74
CA ARG A 329 -7.70 -19.31 -4.69
C ARG A 329 -7.81 -17.90 -4.12
N CYS A 330 -6.74 -17.14 -4.25
CA CYS A 330 -6.68 -15.74 -3.85
C CYS A 330 -7.54 -14.87 -4.76
N LEU A 331 -7.38 -15.01 -6.08
CA LEU A 331 -8.19 -14.31 -7.06
C LEU A 331 -9.63 -14.86 -7.06
N LYS A 332 -10.55 -14.11 -6.45
CA LYS A 332 -11.96 -14.51 -6.33
C LYS A 332 -12.72 -14.20 -7.61
N GLU A 333 -13.83 -14.90 -7.81
CA GLU A 333 -14.74 -14.64 -8.93
C GLU A 333 -15.16 -13.16 -8.99
N GLY A 334 -15.06 -12.55 -10.17
CA GLY A 334 -15.33 -11.13 -10.41
C GLY A 334 -14.15 -10.19 -10.17
N MET A 335 -13.03 -10.70 -9.64
CA MET A 335 -11.78 -9.94 -9.57
C MET A 335 -10.99 -10.07 -10.88
N SER A 336 -10.31 -9.00 -11.26
CA SER A 336 -9.37 -8.95 -12.39
C SER A 336 -8.19 -8.07 -12.04
N ILE A 337 -7.03 -8.36 -12.64
CA ILE A 337 -5.79 -7.63 -12.40
C ILE A 337 -5.33 -7.00 -13.71
N VAL A 338 -4.92 -5.74 -13.66
CA VAL A 338 -4.38 -4.99 -14.79
C VAL A 338 -3.11 -4.30 -14.32
N LYS A 339 -2.02 -4.44 -15.08
CA LYS A 339 -0.77 -3.69 -14.86
C LYS A 339 -0.70 -2.55 -15.88
N TYR A 340 -0.61 -1.32 -15.40
CA TYR A 340 -0.34 -0.15 -16.23
C TYR A 340 1.15 0.14 -16.14
N ARG A 341 1.82 0.12 -17.30
CA ARG A 341 3.27 0.31 -17.37
C ARG A 341 3.66 1.77 -17.54
N ASP A 342 4.82 2.15 -17.03
CA ASP A 342 5.43 3.47 -17.25
C ASP A 342 4.44 4.63 -17.01
N VAL A 343 3.59 4.51 -15.99
CA VAL A 343 2.39 5.35 -15.82
C VAL A 343 2.77 6.82 -15.81
N CYS A 344 3.90 7.11 -15.17
CA CYS A 344 4.37 8.45 -14.97
C CYS A 344 4.94 9.09 -16.24
N GLN A 345 5.57 8.31 -17.11
CA GLN A 345 6.06 8.76 -18.41
C GLN A 345 4.90 9.13 -19.34
N SER A 346 3.85 8.30 -19.38
CA SER A 346 2.69 8.53 -20.24
C SER A 346 1.93 9.82 -19.92
N LEU A 347 1.97 10.25 -18.65
CA LEU A 347 1.28 11.44 -18.16
C LEU A 347 2.19 12.66 -17.98
N ASN A 348 3.51 12.51 -18.18
CA ASN A 348 4.52 13.55 -17.91
C ASN A 348 4.42 14.13 -16.47
N LEU A 349 4.12 13.27 -15.50
CA LEU A 349 3.94 13.66 -14.10
C LEU A 349 5.22 13.50 -13.27
N CYS A 350 6.06 12.53 -13.62
CA CYS A 350 7.34 12.30 -12.97
C CYS A 350 8.49 12.98 -13.72
N LYS A 351 9.19 13.90 -13.04
CA LYS A 351 10.32 14.64 -13.63
C LYS A 351 11.65 13.90 -13.55
N LYS A 352 11.83 13.08 -12.51
CA LYS A 352 13.15 12.52 -12.18
C LYS A 352 13.11 11.07 -11.69
N TYR A 353 12.15 10.72 -10.83
CA TYR A 353 12.04 9.38 -10.24
C TYR A 353 10.75 8.73 -10.73
N GLY A 354 10.74 7.40 -10.78
CA GLY A 354 9.55 6.60 -11.09
C GLY A 354 8.97 6.82 -12.48
N GLN A 355 9.82 7.14 -13.47
CA GLN A 355 9.37 7.26 -14.86
C GLN A 355 8.91 5.92 -15.42
N TYR A 356 9.54 4.84 -14.95
CA TYR A 356 9.32 3.46 -15.36
C TYR A 356 8.59 2.65 -14.29
N ASP A 357 8.02 3.33 -13.29
CA ASP A 357 7.24 2.65 -12.26
C ASP A 357 5.84 2.32 -12.78
N ASP A 358 5.34 1.18 -12.30
CA ASP A 358 4.09 0.59 -12.74
C ASP A 358 2.98 0.78 -11.71
N ILE A 359 1.73 0.66 -12.16
CA ILE A 359 0.55 0.53 -11.30
C ILE A 359 -0.07 -0.84 -11.51
N VAL A 360 -0.23 -1.60 -10.43
CA VAL A 360 -1.07 -2.80 -10.41
C VAL A 360 -2.46 -2.39 -9.92
N LEU A 361 -3.48 -2.69 -10.72
CA LEU A 361 -4.88 -2.40 -10.46
C LEU A 361 -5.66 -3.71 -10.31
N ILE A 362 -6.27 -3.90 -9.14
CA ILE A 362 -7.22 -4.98 -8.86
C ILE A 362 -8.62 -4.39 -8.94
N LYS A 363 -9.43 -4.90 -9.89
CA LYS A 363 -10.81 -4.50 -10.09
C LYS A 363 -11.74 -5.61 -9.64
N ASP A 364 -12.72 -5.28 -8.81
CA ASP A 364 -13.73 -6.22 -8.31
C ASP A 364 -15.14 -5.84 -8.78
N GLU A 365 -15.66 -6.60 -9.74
CA GLU A 365 -17.00 -6.41 -10.34
C GLU A 365 -18.16 -6.79 -9.39
N LYS A 366 -17.90 -7.52 -8.29
CA LYS A 366 -18.93 -7.90 -7.30
C LYS A 366 -19.02 -6.91 -6.13
N SER A 367 -17.96 -6.13 -5.90
CA SER A 367 -17.93 -5.07 -4.91
C SER A 367 -18.32 -3.75 -5.58
N LEU A 368 -19.47 -3.18 -5.25
CA LEU A 368 -19.97 -1.97 -5.91
C LEU A 368 -20.02 -0.78 -4.95
N ILE A 369 -19.43 0.34 -5.37
CA ILE A 369 -19.56 1.65 -4.71
C ILE A 369 -20.29 2.58 -5.69
N ASN A 370 -21.51 2.98 -5.32
CA ASN A 370 -22.41 3.78 -6.18
C ASN A 370 -22.56 3.21 -7.61
N GLY A 371 -22.70 1.89 -7.70
CA GLY A 371 -22.89 1.18 -8.98
C GLY A 371 -21.62 0.97 -9.79
N LYS A 372 -20.45 1.42 -9.31
CA LYS A 372 -19.15 1.19 -9.95
C LYS A 372 -18.36 0.10 -9.24
N PRO A 373 -17.61 -0.73 -9.96
CA PRO A 373 -16.70 -1.71 -9.37
C PRO A 373 -15.72 -1.06 -8.40
N PHE A 374 -15.44 -1.74 -7.28
CA PHE A 374 -14.40 -1.32 -6.35
C PHE A 374 -13.03 -1.61 -6.97
N ILE A 375 -12.12 -0.66 -6.79
CA ILE A 375 -10.78 -0.69 -7.34
C ILE A 375 -9.78 -0.53 -6.20
N PHE A 376 -8.75 -1.36 -6.21
CA PHE A 376 -7.61 -1.25 -5.34
C PHE A 376 -6.34 -1.20 -6.19
N VAL A 377 -5.48 -0.21 -5.98
CA VAL A 377 -4.25 -0.03 -6.77
C VAL A 377 -3.03 0.02 -5.88
N PHE A 378 -1.89 -0.46 -6.32
CA PHE A 378 -0.60 -0.18 -5.67
C PHE A 378 0.48 0.05 -6.73
N ALA A 379 1.51 0.81 -6.36
CA ALA A 379 2.63 1.08 -7.25
C ALA A 379 3.72 0.02 -7.09
N VAL A 380 4.43 -0.25 -8.19
CA VAL A 380 5.61 -1.13 -8.24
C VAL A 380 6.76 -0.27 -8.75
N GLN A 381 7.83 -0.19 -7.96
CA GLN A 381 9.03 0.53 -8.35
C GLN A 381 9.87 -0.31 -9.29
N ASN A 382 10.36 0.29 -10.37
CA ASN A 382 11.24 -0.38 -11.33
C ASN A 382 12.51 -0.94 -10.67
N ARG A 383 12.85 -2.20 -10.96
CA ARG A 383 13.97 -2.96 -10.38
C ARG A 383 15.06 -3.20 -11.41
N TYR A 384 16.21 -3.62 -10.92
CA TYR A 384 17.30 -4.04 -11.81
C TYR A 384 16.89 -5.33 -12.54
N PRO A 385 17.22 -5.47 -13.84
CA PRO A 385 17.16 -6.76 -14.48
C PRO A 385 18.20 -7.70 -13.85
N ALA A 386 18.03 -9.00 -14.04
CA ALA A 386 18.93 -10.05 -13.58
C ALA A 386 19.59 -10.77 -14.76
N LEU A 387 20.89 -10.97 -14.70
CA LEU A 387 21.65 -11.73 -15.69
C LEU A 387 21.85 -13.17 -15.22
N ASP A 388 21.53 -14.14 -16.08
CA ASP A 388 21.84 -15.54 -15.82
C ASP A 388 23.35 -15.77 -15.79
N MET A 389 23.77 -16.57 -14.81
CA MET A 389 25.19 -16.83 -14.57
C MET A 389 25.82 -17.55 -15.78
N ILE A 390 26.82 -16.89 -16.36
CA ILE A 390 27.64 -17.41 -17.43
C ILE A 390 28.77 -18.21 -16.79
N TYR A 391 28.63 -19.53 -16.81
CA TYR A 391 29.62 -20.45 -16.26
C TYR A 391 29.67 -21.74 -17.09
N ASN A 392 30.86 -22.08 -17.57
CA ASN A 392 31.14 -23.29 -18.35
C ASN A 392 32.59 -23.74 -18.13
N ASN A 393 33.01 -23.85 -16.88
CA ASN A 393 34.31 -24.39 -16.53
C ASN A 393 34.20 -25.93 -16.36
N PRO A 394 34.82 -26.73 -17.25
CA PRO A 394 34.74 -28.19 -17.18
C PRO A 394 35.54 -28.76 -16.00
N ASP A 395 36.47 -27.99 -15.42
CA ASP A 395 37.33 -28.45 -14.33
C ASP A 395 37.58 -27.34 -13.27
N PRO A 396 36.56 -26.99 -12.47
CA PRO A 396 36.70 -25.99 -11.40
C PRO A 396 37.74 -26.35 -10.36
N SER A 397 38.12 -27.63 -10.24
CA SER A 397 39.10 -28.06 -9.25
C SER A 397 40.53 -27.60 -9.59
N PHE A 398 40.85 -27.50 -10.88
CA PHE A 398 42.13 -27.00 -11.36
C PHE A 398 42.11 -25.51 -11.69
N TYR A 399 40.94 -24.97 -12.04
CA TYR A 399 40.77 -23.60 -12.50
C TYR A 399 39.67 -22.86 -11.71
N PRO A 400 39.74 -22.79 -10.38
CA PRO A 400 38.62 -22.30 -9.55
C PRO A 400 38.27 -20.81 -9.81
N ASP A 401 39.23 -20.04 -10.32
CA ASP A 401 39.08 -18.60 -10.55
C ASP A 401 38.49 -18.25 -11.93
N TYR A 402 38.16 -19.26 -12.76
CA TYR A 402 37.68 -19.07 -14.12
C TYR A 402 36.27 -19.59 -14.32
N ASP A 403 35.46 -18.79 -14.98
CA ASP A 403 34.10 -19.15 -15.38
C ASP A 403 34.11 -20.03 -16.64
N ILE A 404 35.08 -19.83 -17.55
CA ILE A 404 35.20 -20.59 -18.80
C ILE A 404 36.66 -21.00 -19.03
N VAL A 405 36.88 -22.26 -19.40
CA VAL A 405 38.21 -22.78 -19.76
C VAL A 405 38.13 -23.48 -21.10
N VAL A 406 38.86 -22.98 -22.10
CA VAL A 406 38.87 -23.49 -23.48
C VAL A 406 40.31 -23.66 -23.99
N ASN A 407 40.51 -24.37 -25.10
CA ASN A 407 41.81 -24.42 -25.79
C ASN A 407 41.84 -23.43 -26.96
N VAL A 408 43.02 -23.15 -27.49
CA VAL A 408 43.19 -22.42 -28.75
C VAL A 408 42.47 -23.17 -29.88
N GLY A 409 41.63 -22.45 -30.64
CA GLY A 409 40.81 -22.97 -31.73
C GLY A 409 39.40 -23.41 -31.32
N ASP A 410 39.11 -23.49 -30.02
CA ASP A 410 37.76 -23.77 -29.52
C ASP A 410 36.84 -22.54 -29.72
N THR A 411 35.54 -22.80 -29.79
CA THR A 411 34.52 -21.73 -29.83
C THR A 411 34.01 -21.46 -28.42
N ILE A 412 34.12 -20.21 -27.98
CA ILE A 412 33.44 -19.68 -26.81
C ILE A 412 32.04 -19.28 -27.24
N THR A 413 31.02 -19.82 -26.57
CA THR A 413 29.62 -19.43 -26.77
C THR A 413 29.10 -18.81 -25.49
N ILE A 414 28.57 -17.58 -25.58
CA ILE A 414 27.99 -16.83 -24.49
C ILE A 414 26.54 -16.55 -24.84
N ASP A 415 25.62 -17.32 -24.25
CA ASP A 415 24.18 -17.20 -24.47
C ASP A 415 23.45 -17.01 -23.12
N PRO A 416 23.62 -15.84 -22.47
CA PRO A 416 22.98 -15.57 -21.21
C PRO A 416 21.49 -15.30 -21.42
N TYR A 417 20.70 -15.57 -20.40
CA TYR A 417 19.33 -15.08 -20.30
C TYR A 417 19.30 -13.90 -19.34
N GLY A 418 18.66 -12.81 -19.73
CA GLY A 418 18.34 -11.69 -18.88
C GLY A 418 16.86 -11.75 -18.52
N TYR A 419 16.53 -11.43 -17.27
CA TYR A 419 15.17 -11.38 -16.81
C TYR A 419 14.92 -10.07 -16.06
N ASP A 420 13.90 -9.33 -16.47
CA ASP A 420 13.44 -8.11 -15.77
C ASP A 420 12.26 -8.46 -14.85
N PRO A 421 12.39 -8.32 -13.51
CA PRO A 421 11.30 -8.58 -12.58
C PRO A 421 10.01 -7.79 -12.90
N ASP A 422 10.14 -6.60 -13.52
CA ASP A 422 9.00 -5.75 -13.84
C ASP A 422 8.36 -6.09 -15.20
N GLU A 423 8.78 -7.20 -15.79
CA GLU A 423 8.24 -7.79 -17.03
C GLU A 423 8.36 -6.88 -18.24
N ASP A 424 9.26 -5.93 -18.15
CA ASP A 424 9.42 -4.93 -19.14
C ASP A 424 10.11 -5.53 -20.35
N TYR A 425 9.34 -5.58 -21.45
CA TYR A 425 9.80 -5.97 -22.77
C TYR A 425 10.35 -7.41 -22.87
N HIS A 426 9.73 -8.33 -22.15
CA HIS A 426 9.98 -9.75 -22.36
C HIS A 426 9.48 -10.21 -23.74
N SER A 427 10.15 -11.21 -24.32
CA SER A 427 9.58 -11.97 -25.43
C SER A 427 8.47 -12.90 -24.99
N GLY A 428 7.87 -13.61 -25.96
CA GLY A 428 6.92 -14.69 -25.66
C GLY A 428 7.51 -15.86 -24.85
N ASN A 429 8.80 -15.82 -24.49
CA ASN A 429 9.46 -16.77 -23.60
C ASN A 429 9.80 -16.18 -22.22
N ASP A 430 9.29 -15.00 -21.87
CA ASP A 430 9.52 -14.30 -20.58
C ASP A 430 10.97 -13.86 -20.31
N TYR A 431 11.82 -13.75 -21.35
CA TYR A 431 13.18 -13.24 -21.20
C TYR A 431 13.34 -11.90 -21.90
N MET A 432 14.30 -11.10 -21.42
CA MET A 432 14.69 -9.87 -22.09
C MET A 432 15.35 -10.20 -23.43
N ASP A 433 14.84 -9.58 -24.49
CA ASP A 433 15.27 -9.83 -25.87
C ASP A 433 16.22 -8.76 -26.44
N TYR A 434 16.45 -7.68 -25.71
CA TYR A 434 17.16 -6.50 -26.22
C TYR A 434 17.97 -5.84 -25.10
N ARG A 435 19.12 -5.25 -25.47
CA ARG A 435 20.16 -4.62 -24.61
C ARG A 435 21.10 -5.55 -23.84
N TYR A 436 21.64 -6.57 -24.52
CA TYR A 436 22.87 -7.22 -24.04
C TYR A 436 24.09 -6.43 -24.51
N ILE A 437 24.89 -5.97 -23.57
CA ILE A 437 26.12 -5.22 -23.82
C ILE A 437 27.29 -6.14 -23.50
N TYR A 438 28.15 -6.34 -24.50
CA TYR A 438 29.42 -7.03 -24.36
C TYR A 438 30.51 -5.97 -24.31
N ALA A 439 31.31 -5.99 -23.26
CA ALA A 439 32.40 -5.06 -23.03
C ALA A 439 33.63 -5.82 -22.52
N LEU A 440 34.80 -5.19 -22.63
CA LEU A 440 36.10 -5.80 -22.32
C LEU A 440 36.41 -7.01 -23.21
N TRP A 441 37.69 -7.21 -23.47
CA TRP A 441 38.22 -8.44 -24.03
C TRP A 441 39.74 -8.33 -23.91
N LYS A 442 40.37 -9.36 -23.35
CA LYS A 442 41.82 -9.43 -23.07
C LYS A 442 42.30 -8.44 -22.00
N GLU A 443 42.95 -8.97 -20.95
CA GLU A 443 43.74 -8.15 -20.06
C GLU A 443 45.14 -7.98 -20.66
N ASP A 444 45.57 -6.74 -20.94
CA ASP A 444 46.98 -6.48 -21.20
C ASP A 444 47.75 -6.65 -19.88
N TYR A 445 48.22 -7.87 -19.64
CA TYR A 445 49.04 -8.20 -18.47
C TYR A 445 50.48 -7.70 -18.69
N ASP A 446 50.79 -6.53 -18.13
CA ASP A 446 52.18 -6.05 -18.01
C ASP A 446 52.77 -6.57 -16.69
N GLU A 447 53.67 -7.57 -16.80
CA GLU A 447 54.39 -8.17 -15.68
C GLU A 447 55.11 -7.14 -14.78
N ASN A 448 55.40 -5.92 -15.27
CA ASN A 448 56.15 -4.90 -14.54
C ASN A 448 55.29 -3.83 -13.84
N TYR A 449 54.02 -3.65 -14.23
CA TYR A 449 53.22 -2.50 -13.79
C TYR A 449 51.86 -2.85 -13.17
N GLY A 450 51.50 -4.13 -13.07
CA GLY A 450 50.14 -4.54 -12.70
C GLY A 450 49.17 -4.35 -13.87
N SER A 451 47.97 -4.92 -13.75
CA SER A 451 46.98 -4.92 -14.84
C SER A 451 46.68 -3.48 -15.31
N LYS A 452 46.79 -3.25 -16.61
CA LYS A 452 46.39 -1.99 -17.24
C LYS A 452 45.21 -2.28 -18.16
N THR A 453 44.00 -2.04 -17.65
CA THR A 453 42.76 -2.17 -18.43
C THR A 453 42.73 -1.06 -19.49
N ILE A 454 43.15 -1.37 -20.72
CA ILE A 454 42.93 -0.50 -21.88
C ILE A 454 42.14 -1.32 -22.90
N GLY A 455 40.83 -1.08 -22.92
CA GLY A 455 39.90 -1.79 -23.80
C GLY A 455 39.96 -1.28 -25.25
N GLU A 456 40.30 -2.19 -26.17
CA GLU A 456 39.88 -2.24 -27.56
C GLU A 456 39.88 -3.74 -27.94
N ALA A 457 38.81 -4.45 -28.33
CA ALA A 457 37.46 -4.08 -28.74
C ALA A 457 36.52 -5.26 -28.42
N ALA A 458 35.40 -4.98 -27.74
CA ALA A 458 34.31 -5.96 -27.56
C ALA A 458 33.58 -6.32 -28.88
N ASP A 459 33.94 -5.64 -29.98
CA ASP A 459 33.50 -5.91 -31.35
C ASP A 459 33.61 -7.39 -31.74
N ARG A 460 34.51 -8.16 -31.13
CA ARG A 460 34.70 -9.58 -31.49
C ARG A 460 33.48 -10.45 -31.18
N PHE A 461 32.76 -10.20 -30.10
CA PHE A 461 31.54 -10.95 -29.74
C PHE A 461 30.30 -10.39 -30.45
N THR A 462 30.20 -9.06 -30.53
CA THR A 462 29.04 -8.36 -31.12
C THR A 462 28.99 -8.40 -32.65
N THR A 463 30.10 -8.75 -33.32
CA THR A 463 30.11 -8.99 -34.78
C THR A 463 29.80 -10.43 -35.18
N SER A 464 29.57 -11.33 -34.21
CA SER A 464 29.20 -12.71 -34.50
C SER A 464 27.83 -12.78 -35.20
N ALA A 465 27.66 -13.79 -36.06
CA ALA A 465 26.39 -14.01 -36.76
C ALA A 465 25.24 -14.25 -35.76
N GLU A 466 25.54 -14.93 -34.66
CA GLU A 466 24.60 -15.24 -33.59
C GLU A 466 24.13 -13.96 -32.87
N TYR A 467 25.04 -13.04 -32.54
CA TYR A 467 24.67 -11.79 -31.88
C TYR A 467 23.91 -10.88 -32.84
N THR A 468 24.30 -10.85 -34.11
CA THR A 468 23.55 -10.10 -35.13
C THR A 468 22.12 -10.64 -35.29
N ALA A 469 21.92 -11.95 -35.13
CA ALA A 469 20.61 -12.58 -35.27
C ALA A 469 19.73 -12.42 -34.01
N THR A 470 20.33 -12.47 -32.82
CA THR A 470 19.60 -12.57 -31.54
C THR A 470 19.70 -11.33 -30.67
N SER A 471 20.67 -10.43 -30.93
CA SER A 471 21.07 -9.32 -30.04
C SER A 471 21.40 -9.74 -28.61
N ARG A 472 21.70 -11.03 -28.42
CA ARG A 472 21.93 -11.67 -27.12
C ARG A 472 23.09 -12.66 -27.23
N SER A 473 22.86 -13.81 -27.85
CA SER A 473 23.84 -14.89 -27.92
C SER A 473 25.02 -14.49 -28.78
N ALA A 474 26.24 -14.69 -28.30
CA ALA A 474 27.46 -14.32 -29.00
C ALA A 474 28.44 -15.49 -29.05
N THR A 475 29.20 -15.60 -30.15
CA THR A 475 30.21 -16.64 -30.34
C THR A 475 31.55 -16.05 -30.75
N TYR A 476 32.63 -16.68 -30.28
CA TYR A 476 34.01 -16.29 -30.61
C TYR A 476 34.92 -17.51 -30.75
N ILE A 477 35.65 -17.63 -31.85
CA ILE A 477 36.63 -18.70 -32.07
C ILE A 477 38.00 -18.21 -31.59
N THR A 478 38.58 -18.89 -30.60
CA THR A 478 39.88 -18.52 -30.04
C THR A 478 41.01 -18.76 -31.04
N SER A 479 42.03 -17.91 -30.99
CA SER A 479 43.24 -18.00 -31.80
C SER A 479 44.48 -18.17 -30.91
N ALA A 480 45.61 -18.54 -31.50
CA ALA A 480 46.87 -18.63 -30.76
C ALA A 480 47.28 -17.31 -30.08
N SER A 481 46.85 -16.15 -30.61
CA SER A 481 47.10 -14.85 -29.97
C SER A 481 46.20 -14.55 -28.77
N ASP A 482 45.22 -15.40 -28.51
CA ASP A 482 44.33 -15.34 -27.37
C ASP A 482 44.77 -16.31 -26.25
N GLU A 483 45.91 -16.98 -26.35
CA GLU A 483 46.43 -17.78 -25.22
C GLU A 483 46.60 -16.89 -23.96
N GLY A 484 46.10 -17.38 -22.82
CA GLY A 484 46.18 -16.68 -21.53
C GLY A 484 44.82 -16.26 -20.95
N LEU A 485 44.87 -15.20 -20.15
CA LEU A 485 43.78 -14.73 -19.30
C LEU A 485 42.96 -13.65 -19.99
N HIS A 486 41.64 -13.75 -19.89
CA HIS A 486 40.71 -12.75 -20.41
C HIS A 486 39.59 -12.52 -19.41
N THR A 487 39.07 -11.30 -19.41
CA THR A 487 37.82 -10.96 -18.75
C THR A 487 36.87 -10.37 -19.80
N LEU A 488 35.69 -10.96 -19.90
CA LEU A 488 34.60 -10.47 -20.74
C LEU A 488 33.50 -9.96 -19.82
N GLN A 489 33.15 -8.69 -19.91
CA GLN A 489 31.97 -8.17 -19.22
C GLN A 489 30.74 -8.38 -20.10
N VAL A 490 29.72 -9.02 -19.53
CA VAL A 490 28.41 -9.17 -20.14
C VAL A 490 27.40 -8.47 -19.26
N GLN A 491 26.56 -7.64 -19.84
CA GLN A 491 25.60 -6.81 -19.12
C GLN A 491 24.23 -6.91 -19.78
N VAL A 492 23.18 -6.94 -18.97
CA VAL A 492 21.78 -6.76 -19.41
C VAL A 492 21.24 -5.48 -18.78
N CYS A 493 20.56 -4.65 -19.57
CA CYS A 493 20.01 -3.38 -19.11
C CYS A 493 18.54 -3.21 -19.49
N ASP A 494 17.77 -2.57 -18.62
CA ASP A 494 16.41 -2.11 -18.91
C ASP A 494 16.43 -0.77 -19.70
N ASN A 495 15.27 -0.13 -19.85
CA ASN A 495 15.16 1.17 -20.51
C ASN A 495 15.44 2.38 -19.61
N GLU A 496 15.40 2.23 -18.29
CA GLU A 496 15.84 3.25 -17.32
C GLU A 496 17.37 3.35 -17.26
N GLY A 497 18.06 2.30 -17.71
CA GLY A 497 19.51 2.17 -17.63
C GLY A 497 19.96 1.46 -16.35
N PHE A 498 19.06 0.80 -15.63
CA PHE A 498 19.46 -0.18 -14.63
C PHE A 498 19.98 -1.41 -15.34
N CYS A 499 21.08 -1.94 -14.80
CA CYS A 499 21.76 -3.03 -15.44
C CYS A 499 22.36 -3.96 -14.39
N ASP A 500 22.30 -5.24 -14.70
CA ASP A 500 23.09 -6.28 -14.06
C ASP A 500 24.16 -6.77 -15.02
N PHE A 501 25.30 -7.20 -14.48
CA PHE A 501 26.45 -7.60 -15.29
C PHE A 501 27.20 -8.75 -14.66
N GLN A 502 28.03 -9.43 -15.43
CA GLN A 502 29.00 -10.40 -14.94
C GLN A 502 30.34 -10.14 -15.65
N ASN A 503 31.42 -10.13 -14.88
CA ASN A 503 32.77 -10.22 -15.44
C ASN A 503 33.13 -11.70 -15.56
N VAL A 504 33.03 -12.25 -16.77
CA VAL A 504 33.30 -13.65 -17.10
C VAL A 504 34.81 -13.83 -17.27
N ASN A 505 35.44 -14.55 -16.34
CA ASN A 505 36.86 -14.88 -16.38
C ASN A 505 37.10 -16.09 -17.28
N ILE A 506 37.90 -15.91 -18.32
CA ILE A 506 38.11 -16.90 -19.36
C ILE A 506 39.60 -17.24 -19.45
N TYR A 507 39.92 -18.53 -19.40
CA TYR A 507 41.28 -19.04 -19.63
C TYR A 507 41.36 -19.82 -20.94
N VAL A 508 42.24 -19.37 -21.84
CA VAL A 508 42.51 -20.01 -23.13
C VAL A 508 43.86 -20.72 -23.06
N LYS A 509 43.82 -22.06 -23.12
CA LYS A 509 45.00 -22.93 -23.08
C LYS A 509 45.63 -23.11 -24.45
N SER A 510 46.96 -23.21 -24.47
CA SER A 510 47.76 -23.55 -25.64
C SER A 510 47.35 -24.84 -26.34
#